data_AF-A0A7H4GNF4-F1
#
_entry.id   AF-A0A7H4GNF4-F1
#
_cell.length_a   1.000
_cell.length_b   1.000
_cell.length_c   1.000
_cell.angle_alpha   90.00
_cell.angle_beta   90.00
_cell.angle_gamma   90.00
#
_symmetry.space_group_name_H-M   'P 1'
#
loop_
_entity.id
_entity.type
_entity.pdbx_description
1 polymer ?
#
loop_
_entity_poly.entity_id
_entity_poly.type
_entity_poly.pdbx_seq_one_letter_code
_entity_poly.pdbx_strand_id
1 'polypeptide(L)'
;MTCSEDDFWGYYEFLALELPDNNLSGEVNEELVWLLLKHLPPREQLDLANNDIGGALHHFPILTGNVDLSGNRLAGPLPAFDPDIHPLIDQHLLLARNRFEGAVPESWKELRLRRLDLSDNLLDDGFLHAFHAVSDVDSGKSHLDLGGNRFSGELTSAIFIADLNPNDQGNVGGGLRICFNDFTVADDDVAEWIAGHHAGGPEFEQCLGRERADMTADISGSWFNPDFDGEGVALQLLDTGAPLLYSFSFDRQGRQQWLFEVGHGAPQSFQWERLMETRGDFGQGFRFDGDYPLMRGMTRMRFDRLDNDLLHVERNYYDMAACGPLEYADPDRPPTMPCPPPLYADRLDYDRLTELAGTSCDNQTGYQQYSGAWYNPEQPGEGFVVEVLEDDQALVYWFTYAADGSGYQAWMTGVGRIGHPPPIIGTPPPPPPDTPLEVETLWQPIGATYGPDFDPTDVERIDWGWLGIQFDDADSGHVYFESHLEDFGTGDFPIERLARPKLAECD
;
A
#
# COMPACT_ATOMS: atom_id res chain seq x y z
N MET A 1 9.54 -21.37 9.96
CA MET A 1 9.66 -22.81 9.67
C MET A 1 8.73 -23.56 10.62
N THR A 2 7.71 -24.21 10.07
CA THR A 2 6.76 -25.03 10.84
C THR A 2 6.74 -26.47 10.28
N CYS A 3 6.59 -27.44 11.17
CA CYS A 3 6.43 -28.85 10.84
C CYS A 3 5.17 -29.38 11.54
N SER A 4 4.48 -30.35 10.93
CA SER A 4 3.32 -31.01 11.55
C SER A 4 3.74 -31.92 12.72
N GLU A 5 2.82 -32.23 13.63
CA GLU A 5 2.98 -33.40 14.51
C GLU A 5 2.79 -34.70 13.71
N ASP A 6 3.33 -35.82 14.22
CA ASP A 6 3.39 -37.15 13.61
C ASP A 6 2.12 -37.50 12.81
N ASP A 7 2.25 -37.70 11.50
CA ASP A 7 1.23 -38.44 10.75
C ASP A 7 1.26 -39.93 11.20
N PHE A 8 0.24 -40.71 10.85
CA PHE A 8 0.05 -42.12 11.22
C PHE A 8 1.27 -43.05 11.01
N TRP A 9 2.29 -42.58 10.28
CA TRP A 9 3.53 -43.30 9.93
C TRP A 9 4.81 -42.78 10.61
N GLY A 10 4.76 -41.74 11.44
CA GLY A 10 5.92 -41.25 12.20
C GLY A 10 6.86 -40.31 11.42
N TYR A 11 6.36 -39.60 10.42
CA TYR A 11 7.12 -38.63 9.63
C TYR A 11 6.59 -37.21 9.88
N TYR A 12 7.52 -36.25 10.02
CA TYR A 12 7.23 -34.83 10.09
C TYR A 12 7.01 -34.29 8.66
N GLU A 13 5.87 -33.66 8.40
CA GLU A 13 5.67 -32.90 7.16
C GLU A 13 6.21 -31.48 7.35
N PHE A 14 6.95 -30.98 6.35
CA PHE A 14 7.36 -29.59 6.30
C PHE A 14 6.17 -28.76 5.78
N LEU A 15 5.61 -27.89 6.63
CA LEU A 15 4.37 -27.18 6.32
C LEU A 15 4.64 -25.82 5.69
N ALA A 16 5.47 -25.00 6.35
CA ALA A 16 5.72 -23.63 5.91
C ALA A 16 7.16 -23.16 6.09
N LEU A 17 7.63 -22.38 5.10
CA LEU A 17 8.78 -21.48 5.20
C LEU A 17 8.32 -20.05 4.92
N GLU A 18 8.44 -19.18 5.91
CA GLU A 18 8.06 -17.77 5.82
C GLU A 18 9.26 -16.93 6.24
N LEU A 19 9.90 -16.28 5.26
CA LEU A 19 10.99 -15.34 5.44
C LEU A 19 10.83 -14.09 4.55
N PRO A 20 9.62 -13.48 4.47
CA PRO A 20 9.44 -12.25 3.69
C PRO A 20 10.21 -11.08 4.30
N ASP A 21 10.48 -10.05 3.50
CA ASP A 21 11.04 -8.75 3.97
C ASP A 21 12.37 -8.90 4.71
N ASN A 22 13.23 -9.77 4.18
CA ASN A 22 14.58 -9.97 4.67
C ASN A 22 15.60 -9.54 3.61
N ASN A 23 16.87 -9.54 3.99
CA ASN A 23 17.97 -9.23 3.07
C ASN A 23 18.60 -10.51 2.50
N LEU A 24 17.80 -11.57 2.27
CA LEU A 24 18.31 -12.84 1.75
C LEU A 24 18.77 -12.63 0.32
N SER A 25 20.00 -13.02 0.03
CA SER A 25 20.62 -12.87 -1.28
C SER A 25 21.32 -14.15 -1.72
N GLY A 26 21.58 -14.26 -3.02
CA GLY A 26 22.11 -15.47 -3.65
C GLY A 26 21.27 -15.84 -4.85
N GLU A 27 21.47 -17.06 -5.37
CA GLU A 27 20.72 -17.57 -6.52
C GLU A 27 19.90 -18.80 -6.11
N VAL A 28 18.69 -18.93 -6.66
CA VAL A 28 17.92 -20.18 -6.61
C VAL A 28 18.55 -21.17 -7.60
N ASN A 29 19.70 -21.73 -7.22
CA ASN A 29 20.39 -22.72 -8.04
C ASN A 29 19.62 -24.05 -8.09
N GLU A 30 19.98 -24.94 -9.03
CA GLU A 30 19.30 -26.23 -9.21
C GLU A 30 19.26 -27.06 -7.91
N GLU A 31 20.26 -26.95 -7.03
CA GLU A 31 20.32 -27.70 -5.77
C GLU A 31 19.27 -27.19 -4.77
N LEU A 32 19.16 -25.87 -4.60
CA LEU A 32 18.16 -25.25 -3.72
C LEU A 32 16.74 -25.46 -4.25
N VAL A 33 16.55 -25.33 -5.57
CA VAL A 33 15.30 -25.66 -6.26
C VAL A 33 14.93 -27.12 -6.01
N TRP A 34 15.87 -28.05 -6.20
CA TRP A 34 15.61 -29.47 -5.99
C TRP A 34 15.24 -29.76 -4.53
N LEU A 35 15.90 -29.12 -3.57
CA LEU A 35 15.61 -29.30 -2.16
C LEU A 35 14.20 -28.77 -1.81
N LEU A 36 13.94 -27.50 -2.13
CA LEU A 36 12.75 -26.77 -1.69
C LEU A 36 11.50 -27.00 -2.56
N LEU A 37 11.63 -27.41 -3.82
CA LEU A 37 10.48 -27.59 -4.72
C LEU A 37 10.23 -29.06 -5.09
N LYS A 38 11.17 -29.97 -4.80
CA LYS A 38 11.07 -31.39 -5.22
C LYS A 38 11.29 -32.40 -4.10
N HIS A 39 12.31 -32.23 -3.26
CA HIS A 39 12.67 -33.25 -2.26
C HIS A 39 11.92 -33.05 -0.93
N LEU A 40 11.90 -31.82 -0.43
CA LEU A 40 11.23 -31.43 0.81
C LEU A 40 10.45 -30.13 0.58
N PRO A 41 9.43 -30.12 -0.31
CA PRO A 41 8.62 -28.95 -0.51
C PRO A 41 7.78 -28.64 0.73
N PRO A 42 7.71 -27.36 1.17
CA PRO A 42 6.72 -26.98 2.16
C PRO A 42 5.34 -27.18 1.54
N ARG A 43 4.47 -27.91 2.22
CA ARG A 43 3.18 -28.32 1.65
C ARG A 43 2.19 -27.16 1.55
N GLU A 44 2.20 -26.26 2.54
CA GLU A 44 1.20 -25.21 2.67
C GLU A 44 1.73 -23.87 2.16
N GLN A 45 2.91 -23.43 2.62
CA GLN A 45 3.39 -22.07 2.37
C GLN A 45 4.90 -22.02 2.09
N LEU A 46 5.27 -21.40 0.97
CA LEU A 46 6.61 -20.91 0.70
C LEU A 46 6.52 -19.40 0.47
N ASP A 47 6.94 -18.62 1.45
CA ASP A 47 7.01 -17.16 1.35
C ASP A 47 8.47 -16.72 1.50
N LEU A 48 9.03 -16.24 0.39
CA LEU A 48 10.34 -15.61 0.29
C LEU A 48 10.22 -14.21 -0.34
N ALA A 49 9.06 -13.59 -0.24
CA ALA A 49 8.78 -12.30 -0.87
C ALA A 49 9.75 -11.20 -0.39
N ASN A 50 9.98 -10.20 -1.23
CA ASN A 50 10.73 -8.98 -0.90
C ASN A 50 12.12 -9.28 -0.29
N ASN A 51 12.90 -10.04 -1.04
CA ASN A 51 14.29 -10.36 -0.74
C ASN A 51 15.16 -10.02 -1.97
N ASP A 52 16.45 -10.31 -1.88
CA ASP A 52 17.44 -10.06 -2.93
C ASP A 52 17.78 -11.33 -3.75
N ILE A 53 16.87 -12.30 -3.80
CA ILE A 53 17.13 -13.62 -4.40
C ILE A 53 17.12 -13.52 -5.92
N GLY A 54 18.20 -13.94 -6.57
CA GLY A 54 18.37 -13.93 -8.02
C GLY A 54 18.40 -15.33 -8.65
N GLY A 55 18.81 -15.38 -9.92
CA GLY A 55 18.89 -16.62 -10.69
C GLY A 55 17.56 -16.99 -11.36
N ALA A 56 17.54 -18.15 -12.02
CA ALA A 56 16.36 -18.61 -12.75
C ALA A 56 15.53 -19.62 -11.94
N LEU A 57 14.21 -19.52 -12.05
CA LEU A 57 13.30 -20.50 -11.45
C LEU A 57 13.23 -21.73 -12.36
N HIS A 58 14.15 -22.68 -12.17
CA HIS A 58 14.29 -23.84 -13.07
C HIS A 58 13.17 -24.90 -12.96
N HIS A 59 12.37 -24.89 -11.89
CA HIS A 59 11.28 -25.85 -11.69
C HIS A 59 10.03 -25.13 -11.19
N PHE A 60 8.87 -25.56 -11.69
CA PHE A 60 7.58 -25.07 -11.22
C PHE A 60 7.29 -25.61 -9.81
N PRO A 61 6.87 -24.77 -8.85
CA PRO A 61 6.61 -25.17 -7.46
C PRO A 61 5.26 -25.89 -7.31
N ILE A 62 5.08 -27.00 -8.02
CA ILE A 62 3.78 -27.67 -8.21
C ILE A 62 3.18 -28.31 -6.94
N LEU A 63 4.00 -28.51 -5.91
CA LEU A 63 3.67 -29.27 -4.70
C LEU A 63 3.39 -28.40 -3.46
N THR A 64 3.38 -27.08 -3.60
CA THR A 64 3.19 -26.13 -2.49
C THR A 64 1.92 -25.32 -2.70
N GLY A 65 1.02 -25.27 -1.73
CA GLY A 65 -0.28 -24.61 -1.85
C GLY A 65 -0.19 -23.09 -2.10
N ASN A 66 0.64 -22.38 -1.35
CA ASN A 66 0.86 -20.95 -1.50
C ASN A 66 2.34 -20.67 -1.72
N VAL A 67 2.67 -20.07 -2.85
CA VAL A 67 4.04 -19.70 -3.21
C VAL A 67 4.09 -18.22 -3.48
N ASP A 68 4.81 -17.50 -2.63
CA ASP A 68 5.14 -16.09 -2.82
C ASP A 68 6.65 -15.92 -2.97
N LEU A 69 7.06 -15.59 -4.20
CA LEU A 69 8.44 -15.24 -4.55
C LEU A 69 8.49 -13.79 -5.10
N SER A 70 7.48 -12.98 -4.82
CA SER A 70 7.38 -11.62 -5.35
C SER A 70 8.49 -10.71 -4.81
N GLY A 71 8.79 -9.61 -5.52
CA GLY A 71 9.75 -8.62 -5.06
C GLY A 71 11.17 -9.16 -4.91
N ASN A 72 11.63 -9.97 -5.86
CA ASN A 72 12.97 -10.55 -5.88
C ASN A 72 13.70 -10.15 -7.18
N ARG A 73 14.88 -10.74 -7.41
CA ARG A 73 15.70 -10.53 -8.61
C ARG A 73 15.69 -11.75 -9.53
N LEU A 74 14.67 -12.60 -9.44
CA LEU A 74 14.54 -13.80 -10.27
C LEU A 74 14.42 -13.40 -11.74
N ALA A 75 15.09 -14.12 -12.63
CA ALA A 75 15.20 -13.75 -14.04
C ALA A 75 15.16 -14.96 -14.97
N GLY A 76 15.04 -14.70 -16.27
CA GLY A 76 14.94 -15.73 -17.30
C GLY A 76 13.50 -16.23 -17.50
N PRO A 77 13.30 -17.33 -18.23
CA PRO A 77 11.97 -17.82 -18.55
C PRO A 77 11.28 -18.46 -17.35
N LEU A 78 9.95 -18.38 -17.32
CA LEU A 78 9.11 -19.16 -16.41
C LEU A 78 9.27 -20.67 -16.68
N PRO A 79 9.31 -21.52 -15.65
CA PRO A 79 9.48 -22.96 -15.82
C PRO A 79 8.22 -23.62 -16.38
N ALA A 80 8.40 -24.47 -17.39
CA ALA A 80 7.40 -25.46 -17.75
C ALA A 80 7.30 -26.55 -16.66
N PHE A 81 6.20 -27.29 -16.65
CA PHE A 81 6.06 -28.49 -15.83
C PHE A 81 5.59 -29.67 -16.68
N ASP A 82 5.78 -30.87 -16.15
CA ASP A 82 5.29 -32.09 -16.74
C ASP A 82 3.79 -32.25 -16.40
N PRO A 83 2.88 -32.18 -17.39
CA PRO A 83 1.43 -32.31 -17.13
C PRO A 83 1.02 -33.64 -16.51
N ASP A 84 1.88 -34.68 -16.58
CA ASP A 84 1.64 -35.96 -15.92
C ASP A 84 1.77 -35.87 -14.38
N ILE A 85 2.35 -34.79 -13.86
CA ILE A 85 2.35 -34.46 -12.43
C ILE A 85 1.06 -33.69 -12.13
N HIS A 86 0.16 -34.29 -11.35
CA HIS A 86 -1.10 -33.65 -10.96
C HIS A 86 -0.82 -32.38 -10.14
N PRO A 87 -1.08 -31.17 -10.68
CA PRO A 87 -0.91 -29.94 -9.93
C PRO A 87 -1.88 -29.87 -8.76
N LEU A 88 -1.47 -29.17 -7.70
CA LEU A 88 -2.41 -28.80 -6.65
C LEU A 88 -3.52 -27.93 -7.25
N ILE A 89 -4.76 -28.26 -6.93
CA ILE A 89 -5.92 -27.42 -7.19
C ILE A 89 -5.88 -26.27 -6.18
N ASP A 90 -6.36 -25.09 -6.57
CA ASP A 90 -6.46 -23.90 -5.72
C ASP A 90 -5.12 -23.31 -5.26
N GLN A 91 -4.02 -23.60 -5.96
CA GLN A 91 -2.72 -23.03 -5.64
C GLN A 91 -2.70 -21.50 -5.85
N HIS A 92 -2.01 -20.79 -4.96
CA HIS A 92 -1.67 -19.37 -5.11
C HIS A 92 -0.21 -19.27 -5.57
N LEU A 93 0.04 -18.63 -6.71
CA LEU A 93 1.37 -18.41 -7.25
C LEU A 93 1.60 -16.91 -7.50
N LEU A 94 2.45 -16.30 -6.67
CA LEU A 94 2.78 -14.88 -6.69
C LEU A 94 4.25 -14.73 -7.10
N LEU A 95 4.46 -14.25 -8.33
CA LEU A 95 5.77 -14.05 -8.95
C LEU A 95 6.00 -12.58 -9.35
N ALA A 96 5.17 -11.68 -8.84
CA ALA A 96 5.19 -10.26 -9.15
C ALA A 96 6.56 -9.60 -8.88
N ARG A 97 6.85 -8.48 -9.55
CA ARG A 97 8.04 -7.66 -9.27
C ARG A 97 9.33 -8.48 -9.31
N ASN A 98 9.53 -9.21 -10.41
CA ASN A 98 10.74 -9.96 -10.73
C ASN A 98 11.23 -9.53 -12.14
N ARG A 99 12.11 -10.33 -12.76
CA ARG A 99 12.65 -10.09 -14.10
C ARG A 99 12.40 -11.28 -15.03
N PHE A 100 11.29 -11.99 -14.82
CA PHE A 100 10.92 -13.09 -15.72
C PHE A 100 10.66 -12.56 -17.12
N GLU A 101 11.17 -13.24 -18.15
CA GLU A 101 11.12 -12.81 -19.55
C GLU A 101 10.64 -13.92 -20.48
N GLY A 102 10.22 -13.54 -21.69
CA GLY A 102 9.68 -14.46 -22.69
C GLY A 102 8.23 -14.84 -22.43
N ALA A 103 7.83 -16.02 -22.91
CA ALA A 103 6.45 -16.46 -22.89
C ALA A 103 6.05 -17.15 -21.58
N VAL A 104 4.78 -17.00 -21.17
CA VAL A 104 4.15 -17.93 -20.22
C VAL A 104 4.12 -19.33 -20.86
N PRO A 105 4.62 -20.40 -20.21
CA PRO A 105 4.76 -21.71 -20.82
C PRO A 105 3.42 -22.36 -21.20
N GLU A 106 3.39 -23.09 -22.32
CA GLU A 106 2.16 -23.76 -22.79
C GLU A 106 1.60 -24.78 -21.78
N SER A 107 2.47 -25.45 -21.01
CA SER A 107 2.03 -26.42 -20.00
C SER A 107 1.12 -25.79 -18.94
N TRP A 108 1.20 -24.47 -18.73
CA TRP A 108 0.37 -23.75 -17.75
C TRP A 108 -1.13 -23.79 -18.06
N LYS A 109 -1.52 -24.14 -19.30
CA LYS A 109 -2.93 -24.40 -19.64
C LYS A 109 -3.57 -25.52 -18.81
N GLU A 110 -2.76 -26.43 -18.28
CA GLU A 110 -3.20 -27.58 -17.48
C GLU A 110 -3.31 -27.24 -15.97
N LEU A 111 -2.92 -26.03 -15.56
CA LEU A 111 -3.05 -25.57 -14.18
C LEU A 111 -4.48 -25.13 -13.85
N ARG A 112 -4.83 -25.19 -12.57
CA ARG A 112 -6.11 -24.75 -12.00
C ARG A 112 -5.83 -23.90 -10.75
N LEU A 113 -5.13 -22.80 -10.96
CA LEU A 113 -4.69 -21.87 -9.93
C LEU A 113 -5.85 -21.02 -9.44
N ARG A 114 -5.87 -20.76 -8.13
CA ARG A 114 -6.80 -19.81 -7.53
C ARG A 114 -6.32 -18.37 -7.70
N ARG A 115 -5.01 -18.16 -7.63
CA ARG A 115 -4.41 -16.84 -7.83
C ARG A 115 -3.11 -16.98 -8.60
N LEU A 116 -3.01 -16.21 -9.67
CA LEU A 116 -1.78 -16.05 -10.43
C LEU A 116 -1.45 -14.57 -10.51
N ASP A 117 -0.31 -14.19 -9.96
CA ASP A 117 0.23 -12.83 -10.08
C ASP A 117 1.58 -12.87 -10.79
N LEU A 118 1.59 -12.39 -12.03
CA LEU A 118 2.77 -12.24 -12.89
C LEU A 118 3.12 -10.77 -13.10
N SER A 119 2.53 -9.85 -12.33
CA SER A 119 2.66 -8.42 -12.57
C SER A 119 4.10 -7.92 -12.45
N ASP A 120 4.42 -6.82 -13.12
CA ASP A 120 5.74 -6.17 -13.08
C ASP A 120 6.90 -7.13 -13.37
N ASN A 121 6.79 -7.84 -14.50
CA ASN A 121 7.83 -8.67 -15.09
C ASN A 121 8.12 -8.21 -16.53
N LEU A 122 8.90 -8.98 -17.28
CA LEU A 122 9.28 -8.68 -18.67
C LEU A 122 8.66 -9.69 -19.66
N LEU A 123 7.53 -10.30 -19.30
CA LEU A 123 6.86 -11.31 -20.12
C LEU A 123 6.22 -10.66 -21.34
N ASP A 124 6.35 -11.28 -22.51
CA ASP A 124 5.97 -10.68 -23.80
C ASP A 124 5.01 -11.53 -24.64
N ASP A 125 4.78 -12.80 -24.28
CA ASP A 125 3.93 -13.73 -25.03
C ASP A 125 3.27 -14.78 -24.11
N GLY A 126 2.30 -15.53 -24.62
CA GLY A 126 1.65 -16.62 -23.88
C GLY A 126 0.61 -16.13 -22.87
N PHE A 127 0.10 -14.90 -22.94
CA PHE A 127 -0.93 -14.40 -22.03
C PHE A 127 -2.17 -15.33 -21.97
N LEU A 128 -2.57 -15.94 -23.09
CA LEU A 128 -3.65 -16.94 -23.10
C LEU A 128 -3.35 -18.16 -22.21
N HIS A 129 -2.09 -18.58 -22.10
CA HIS A 129 -1.70 -19.67 -21.20
C HIS A 129 -1.94 -19.30 -19.73
N ALA A 130 -1.73 -18.02 -19.36
CA ALA A 130 -2.05 -17.51 -18.03
C ALA A 130 -3.58 -17.47 -17.78
N PHE A 131 -4.39 -17.04 -18.76
CA PHE A 131 -5.86 -17.12 -18.67
C PHE A 131 -6.35 -18.56 -18.47
N HIS A 132 -5.77 -19.54 -19.17
CA HIS A 132 -6.11 -20.95 -18.96
C HIS A 132 -5.69 -21.47 -17.57
N ALA A 133 -4.57 -20.99 -17.04
CA ALA A 133 -4.00 -21.45 -15.78
C ALA A 133 -4.89 -21.16 -14.56
N VAL A 134 -5.74 -20.15 -14.63
CA VAL A 134 -6.62 -19.70 -13.53
C VAL A 134 -8.07 -20.20 -13.64
N SER A 135 -8.29 -21.26 -14.42
CA SER A 135 -9.62 -21.88 -14.53
C SER A 135 -9.92 -22.73 -13.30
N ASP A 136 -11.03 -22.46 -12.62
CA ASP A 136 -11.63 -23.36 -11.62
C ASP A 136 -13.09 -23.65 -12.03
N VAL A 137 -13.64 -24.78 -11.60
CA VAL A 137 -14.91 -25.35 -12.09
C VAL A 137 -16.08 -25.07 -11.13
N ASP A 138 -15.81 -24.60 -9.91
CA ASP A 138 -16.82 -24.63 -8.85
C ASP A 138 -17.08 -23.30 -8.11
N SER A 139 -16.40 -22.17 -8.42
CA SER A 139 -16.62 -20.98 -7.57
C SER A 139 -16.48 -19.55 -8.11
N GLY A 140 -16.02 -19.27 -9.34
CA GLY A 140 -16.01 -17.90 -9.90
C GLY A 140 -15.20 -16.89 -9.08
N LYS A 141 -14.03 -17.29 -8.59
CA LYS A 141 -13.27 -16.56 -7.55
C LYS A 141 -11.76 -16.55 -7.79
N SER A 142 -11.31 -16.81 -9.03
CA SER A 142 -9.88 -16.75 -9.35
C SER A 142 -9.40 -15.33 -9.59
N HIS A 143 -8.13 -15.08 -9.31
CA HIS A 143 -7.45 -13.81 -9.56
C HIS A 143 -6.30 -13.99 -10.53
N LEU A 144 -6.23 -13.13 -11.54
CA LEU A 144 -5.17 -13.05 -12.53
C LEU A 144 -4.66 -11.62 -12.64
N ASP A 145 -3.38 -11.46 -12.34
CA ASP A 145 -2.67 -10.20 -12.50
C ASP A 145 -1.55 -10.35 -13.54
N LEU A 146 -1.70 -9.64 -14.65
CA LEU A 146 -0.74 -9.56 -15.76
C LEU A 146 -0.18 -8.14 -15.90
N GLY A 147 -0.52 -7.22 -14.99
CA GLY A 147 -0.21 -5.80 -15.13
C GLY A 147 1.30 -5.52 -15.26
N GLY A 148 1.68 -4.49 -16.02
CA GLY A 148 3.08 -4.05 -16.06
C GLY A 148 4.05 -5.05 -16.71
N ASN A 149 3.60 -5.77 -17.73
CA ASN A 149 4.43 -6.65 -18.55
C ASN A 149 4.65 -6.04 -19.95
N ARG A 150 5.13 -6.84 -20.89
CA ARG A 150 5.31 -6.47 -22.31
C ARG A 150 4.35 -7.22 -23.21
N PHE A 151 3.23 -7.72 -22.66
CA PHE A 151 2.26 -8.43 -23.47
C PHE A 151 1.66 -7.49 -24.51
N SER A 152 1.45 -8.03 -25.70
CA SER A 152 0.81 -7.33 -26.80
C SER A 152 -0.11 -8.27 -27.57
N GLY A 153 -0.97 -7.70 -28.41
CA GLY A 153 -1.89 -8.44 -29.26
C GLY A 153 -3.35 -8.19 -28.92
N GLU A 154 -4.23 -8.92 -29.58
CA GLU A 154 -5.68 -8.74 -29.49
C GLU A 154 -6.28 -9.73 -28.47
N LEU A 155 -6.94 -9.19 -27.46
CA LEU A 155 -7.78 -9.94 -26.52
C LEU A 155 -9.09 -10.28 -27.24
N THR A 156 -9.30 -11.58 -27.44
CA THR A 156 -10.50 -12.13 -28.10
C THR A 156 -11.33 -12.92 -27.09
N SER A 157 -12.50 -13.44 -27.50
CA SER A 157 -13.34 -14.32 -26.69
C SER A 157 -12.63 -15.59 -26.16
N ALA A 158 -11.41 -15.89 -26.60
CA ALA A 158 -10.58 -16.96 -26.05
C ALA A 158 -10.28 -16.77 -24.54
N ILE A 159 -10.32 -15.54 -24.03
CA ILE A 159 -10.06 -15.26 -22.61
C ILE A 159 -11.22 -15.67 -21.70
N PHE A 160 -12.43 -15.90 -22.24
CA PHE A 160 -13.61 -16.29 -21.47
C PHE A 160 -13.48 -17.68 -20.82
N ILE A 161 -12.39 -18.39 -21.12
CA ILE A 161 -12.04 -19.66 -20.47
C ILE A 161 -11.64 -19.49 -19.00
N ALA A 162 -11.20 -18.28 -18.60
CA ALA A 162 -10.80 -18.00 -17.23
C ALA A 162 -12.04 -17.77 -16.35
N ASP A 163 -12.13 -18.50 -15.24
CA ASP A 163 -13.20 -18.35 -14.25
C ASP A 163 -12.80 -17.29 -13.20
N LEU A 164 -12.71 -16.03 -13.65
CA LEU A 164 -12.26 -14.92 -12.82
C LEU A 164 -13.36 -14.40 -11.90
N ASN A 165 -12.96 -13.81 -10.78
CA ASN A 165 -13.91 -13.15 -9.90
C ASN A 165 -14.60 -11.97 -10.62
N PRO A 166 -15.93 -11.88 -10.61
CA PRO A 166 -16.63 -10.74 -11.17
C PRO A 166 -16.33 -9.47 -10.37
N ASN A 167 -16.45 -8.34 -11.05
CA ASN A 167 -16.39 -6.99 -10.51
C ASN A 167 -17.78 -6.52 -10.08
N ASP A 168 -18.50 -7.36 -9.33
CA ASP A 168 -19.91 -7.17 -8.96
C ASP A 168 -20.09 -6.51 -7.59
N GLN A 169 -19.15 -5.63 -7.19
CA GLN A 169 -19.07 -5.04 -5.85
C GLN A 169 -18.90 -6.11 -4.75
N GLY A 170 -18.51 -7.33 -5.14
CA GLY A 170 -18.20 -8.41 -4.24
C GLY A 170 -16.89 -8.18 -3.50
N ASN A 171 -16.77 -8.93 -2.41
CA ASN A 171 -15.74 -8.76 -1.42
C ASN A 171 -14.31 -9.17 -1.84
N VAL A 172 -13.97 -9.14 -3.11
CA VAL A 172 -12.65 -9.58 -3.60
C VAL A 172 -12.14 -8.70 -4.74
N GLY A 173 -12.92 -7.69 -5.15
CA GLY A 173 -12.67 -6.87 -6.32
C GLY A 173 -12.71 -7.68 -7.62
N GLY A 174 -12.63 -7.02 -8.77
CA GLY A 174 -12.48 -7.72 -10.04
C GLY A 174 -11.26 -8.65 -10.03
N GLY A 175 -11.44 -9.88 -10.51
CA GLY A 175 -10.42 -10.92 -10.59
C GLY A 175 -9.34 -10.69 -11.65
N LEU A 176 -9.40 -9.61 -12.43
CA LEU A 176 -8.50 -9.34 -13.54
C LEU A 176 -7.74 -8.01 -13.37
N ARG A 177 -6.43 -8.03 -13.64
CA ARG A 177 -5.62 -6.83 -13.90
C ARG A 177 -4.74 -7.04 -15.12
N ILE A 178 -4.84 -6.11 -16.09
CA ILE A 178 -4.11 -6.18 -17.37
C ILE A 178 -3.45 -4.85 -17.75
N CYS A 179 -3.51 -3.85 -16.88
CA CYS A 179 -2.97 -2.52 -17.10
C CYS A 179 -1.49 -2.51 -17.50
N PHE A 180 -1.05 -1.45 -18.16
CA PHE A 180 0.35 -1.27 -18.55
C PHE A 180 0.89 -2.41 -19.44
N ASN A 181 0.02 -2.92 -20.32
CA ASN A 181 0.37 -3.81 -21.43
C ASN A 181 -0.17 -3.21 -22.75
N ASP A 182 0.36 -3.65 -23.89
CA ASP A 182 -0.03 -3.17 -25.23
C ASP A 182 -1.13 -4.04 -25.85
N PHE A 183 -2.20 -4.28 -25.09
CA PHE A 183 -3.35 -5.06 -25.54
C PHE A 183 -4.32 -4.21 -26.36
N THR A 184 -4.95 -4.84 -27.33
CA THR A 184 -6.15 -4.35 -28.02
C THR A 184 -7.33 -5.26 -27.71
N VAL A 185 -8.56 -4.74 -27.78
CA VAL A 185 -9.78 -5.52 -27.49
C VAL A 185 -10.53 -5.76 -28.79
N ALA A 186 -10.87 -7.03 -29.07
CA ALA A 186 -11.42 -7.46 -30.35
C ALA A 186 -12.80 -6.86 -30.67
N ASP A 187 -13.68 -6.85 -29.68
CA ASP A 187 -15.08 -6.43 -29.83
C ASP A 187 -15.72 -6.06 -28.47
N ASP A 188 -16.94 -5.53 -28.54
CA ASP A 188 -17.71 -5.06 -27.39
C ASP A 188 -18.03 -6.18 -26.39
N ASP A 189 -18.21 -7.43 -26.84
CA ASP A 189 -18.51 -8.56 -25.94
C ASP A 189 -17.28 -8.88 -25.08
N VAL A 190 -16.08 -8.80 -25.66
CA VAL A 190 -14.83 -8.95 -24.92
C VAL A 190 -14.61 -7.78 -23.96
N ALA A 191 -14.87 -6.55 -24.38
CA ALA A 191 -14.76 -5.37 -23.53
C ALA A 191 -15.70 -5.45 -22.32
N GLU A 192 -16.97 -5.84 -22.53
CA GLU A 192 -17.95 -6.02 -21.46
C GLU A 192 -17.52 -7.12 -20.48
N TRP A 193 -16.99 -8.24 -20.98
CA TRP A 193 -16.44 -9.28 -20.12
C TRP A 193 -15.26 -8.78 -19.29
N ILE A 194 -14.32 -8.04 -19.88
CA ILE A 194 -13.18 -7.48 -19.13
C ILE A 194 -13.67 -6.48 -18.08
N ALA A 195 -14.54 -5.53 -18.46
CA ALA A 195 -15.15 -4.57 -17.54
C ALA A 195 -15.83 -5.24 -16.34
N GLY A 196 -16.52 -6.36 -16.60
CA GLY A 196 -17.18 -7.18 -15.60
C GLY A 196 -16.26 -7.98 -14.69
N HIS A 197 -14.95 -8.03 -14.94
CA HIS A 197 -13.97 -8.76 -14.11
C HIS A 197 -12.74 -7.93 -13.72
N HIS A 198 -12.53 -6.74 -14.29
CA HIS A 198 -11.33 -5.95 -14.04
C HIS A 198 -11.43 -5.20 -12.72
N ALA A 199 -10.37 -5.24 -11.91
CA ALA A 199 -10.30 -4.60 -10.58
C ALA A 199 -10.54 -3.08 -10.54
N GLY A 200 -10.56 -2.37 -11.68
CA GLY A 200 -10.81 -0.92 -11.70
C GLY A 200 -12.02 -0.50 -12.52
N GLY A 201 -13.00 -1.40 -12.65
CA GLY A 201 -14.25 -1.01 -13.27
C GLY A 201 -14.25 -1.06 -14.80
N PRO A 202 -15.30 -0.48 -15.40
CA PRO A 202 -15.52 -0.52 -16.84
C PRO A 202 -14.56 0.35 -17.65
N GLU A 203 -13.78 1.21 -16.99
CA GLU A 203 -12.86 2.15 -17.63
C GLU A 203 -11.44 1.56 -17.81
N PHE A 204 -11.34 0.24 -17.93
CA PHE A 204 -10.04 -0.43 -17.92
C PHE A 204 -9.16 -0.05 -19.12
N GLU A 205 -9.73 0.30 -20.27
CA GLU A 205 -8.94 0.66 -21.46
C GLU A 205 -8.04 1.87 -21.20
N GLN A 206 -8.41 2.75 -20.26
CA GLN A 206 -7.62 3.92 -19.91
C GLN A 206 -6.22 3.57 -19.41
N CYS A 207 -6.02 2.37 -18.85
CA CYS A 207 -4.72 1.92 -18.34
C CYS A 207 -3.89 1.11 -19.33
N LEU A 208 -4.44 0.73 -20.49
CA LEU A 208 -3.72 -0.03 -21.52
C LEU A 208 -2.79 0.89 -22.31
N GLY A 209 -1.62 0.39 -22.70
CA GLY A 209 -0.63 1.15 -23.47
C GLY A 209 -0.07 2.40 -22.78
N ARG A 210 -0.30 2.58 -21.48
CA ARG A 210 0.31 3.69 -20.71
C ARG A 210 1.75 3.37 -20.38
N GLU A 211 2.63 4.35 -20.58
CA GLU A 211 4.00 4.31 -20.07
C GLU A 211 4.01 4.70 -18.59
N ARG A 212 4.93 4.09 -17.83
CA ARG A 212 5.20 4.43 -16.44
C ARG A 212 6.58 5.05 -16.30
N ALA A 213 6.69 5.97 -15.36
CA ALA A 213 7.95 6.58 -14.96
C ALA A 213 8.53 5.87 -13.73
N ASP A 214 9.82 6.07 -13.50
CA ASP A 214 10.51 5.48 -12.36
C ASP A 214 10.15 6.18 -11.04
N MET A 215 10.09 5.38 -9.98
CA MET A 215 9.88 5.81 -8.60
C MET A 215 11.21 6.30 -7.99
N THR A 216 11.56 7.55 -8.26
CA THR A 216 12.74 8.25 -7.71
C THR A 216 12.39 9.07 -6.46
N ALA A 217 13.39 9.68 -5.81
CA ALA A 217 13.22 10.40 -4.54
C ALA A 217 12.14 11.50 -4.60
N ASP A 218 12.02 12.17 -5.75
CA ASP A 218 11.04 13.20 -6.08
C ASP A 218 9.58 12.73 -6.10
N ILE A 219 9.30 11.43 -5.95
CA ILE A 219 7.93 10.96 -5.68
C ILE A 219 7.44 11.40 -4.30
N SER A 220 8.37 11.73 -3.38
CA SER A 220 8.02 12.08 -2.01
C SER A 220 7.31 13.43 -1.96
N GLY A 221 6.13 13.44 -1.35
CA GLY A 221 5.23 14.58 -1.28
C GLY A 221 3.79 14.13 -1.10
N SER A 222 2.89 15.11 -1.15
CA SER A 222 1.47 14.92 -1.08
C SER A 222 0.85 14.81 -2.46
N TRP A 223 -0.14 13.92 -2.58
CA TRP A 223 -0.86 13.63 -3.82
C TRP A 223 -2.36 13.54 -3.53
N PHE A 224 -3.19 13.98 -4.47
CA PHE A 224 -4.64 13.96 -4.28
C PHE A 224 -5.36 13.82 -5.63
N ASN A 225 -6.60 13.34 -5.61
CA ASN A 225 -7.46 13.42 -6.78
C ASN A 225 -8.31 14.70 -6.70
N PRO A 226 -8.34 15.56 -7.75
CA PRO A 226 -9.11 16.81 -7.73
C PRO A 226 -10.63 16.66 -7.54
N ASP A 227 -11.21 15.53 -7.96
CA ASP A 227 -12.64 15.24 -7.75
C ASP A 227 -12.94 14.84 -6.30
N PHE A 228 -11.90 14.54 -5.51
CA PHE A 228 -11.96 14.19 -4.10
C PHE A 228 -11.22 15.21 -3.20
N ASP A 229 -11.31 16.52 -3.49
CA ASP A 229 -10.70 17.59 -2.67
C ASP A 229 -11.19 17.54 -1.22
N GLY A 230 -10.28 17.14 -0.32
CA GLY A 230 -10.57 16.82 1.09
C GLY A 230 -9.97 15.47 1.52
N GLU A 231 -9.69 14.60 0.54
CA GLU A 231 -8.89 13.39 0.71
C GLU A 231 -7.50 13.58 0.09
N GLY A 232 -6.55 12.76 0.50
CA GLY A 232 -5.22 12.77 -0.10
C GLY A 232 -4.29 11.79 0.57
N VAL A 233 -3.07 11.73 0.06
CA VAL A 233 -2.01 10.90 0.61
C VAL A 233 -0.73 11.70 0.75
N ALA A 234 0.03 11.44 1.81
CA ALA A 234 1.43 11.85 1.95
C ALA A 234 2.30 10.61 1.74
N LEU A 235 3.11 10.63 0.68
CA LEU A 235 3.98 9.54 0.27
C LEU A 235 5.44 9.93 0.52
N GLN A 236 6.21 9.06 1.17
CA GLN A 236 7.64 9.25 1.39
C GLN A 236 8.40 8.02 0.91
N LEU A 237 9.26 8.18 -0.10
CA LEU A 237 10.25 7.17 -0.41
C LEU A 237 11.36 7.27 0.63
N LEU A 238 11.51 6.26 1.49
CA LEU A 238 12.50 6.27 2.56
C LEU A 238 13.92 6.06 2.02
N ASP A 239 14.93 6.45 2.81
CA ASP A 239 16.35 6.21 2.48
C ASP A 239 16.69 4.71 2.31
N THR A 240 15.91 3.83 2.95
CA THR A 240 15.94 2.37 2.77
C THR A 240 15.43 1.91 1.39
N GLY A 241 14.73 2.77 0.65
CA GLY A 241 14.05 2.46 -0.61
C GLY A 241 12.60 1.97 -0.44
N ALA A 242 12.12 1.83 0.80
CA ALA A 242 10.74 1.44 1.06
C ALA A 242 9.79 2.66 0.99
N PRO A 243 8.59 2.53 0.39
CA PRO A 243 7.62 3.61 0.37
C PRO A 243 6.75 3.63 1.64
N LEU A 244 6.78 4.73 2.40
CA LEU A 244 5.90 4.99 3.53
C LEU A 244 4.70 5.82 3.07
N LEU A 245 3.49 5.37 3.37
CA LEU A 245 2.26 6.06 3.00
C LEU A 245 1.47 6.46 4.24
N TYR A 246 0.98 7.69 4.25
CA TYR A 246 -0.15 8.12 5.06
C TYR A 246 -1.29 8.51 4.14
N SER A 247 -2.47 7.92 4.34
CA SER A 247 -3.69 8.27 3.62
C SER A 247 -4.63 9.01 4.57
N PHE A 248 -5.11 10.16 4.16
CA PHE A 248 -6.03 11.00 4.93
C PHE A 248 -7.37 11.08 4.22
N SER A 249 -8.43 10.71 4.91
CA SER A 249 -9.76 10.59 4.34
C SER A 249 -10.81 10.56 5.46
N PHE A 250 -11.99 10.02 5.14
CA PHE A 250 -13.12 9.81 6.00
C PHE A 250 -13.50 8.33 5.97
N ASP A 251 -14.45 7.91 6.80
CA ASP A 251 -15.12 6.63 6.63
C ASP A 251 -16.55 6.82 6.09
N ARG A 252 -17.28 5.71 5.90
CA ARG A 252 -18.68 5.73 5.42
C ARG A 252 -19.67 6.37 6.41
N GLN A 253 -19.25 6.64 7.64
CA GLN A 253 -20.05 7.35 8.65
C GLN A 253 -19.66 8.83 8.76
N GLY A 254 -18.72 9.29 7.93
CA GLY A 254 -18.21 10.66 7.89
C GLY A 254 -17.25 11.02 9.03
N ARG A 255 -16.67 10.01 9.69
CA ARG A 255 -15.61 10.23 10.69
C ARG A 255 -14.28 10.38 9.97
N GLN A 256 -13.41 11.24 10.48
CA GLN A 256 -12.03 11.33 10.00
C GLN A 256 -11.33 9.96 10.13
N GLN A 257 -10.58 9.60 9.10
CA GLN A 257 -9.78 8.39 9.06
C GLN A 257 -8.40 8.72 8.52
N TRP A 258 -7.38 8.21 9.18
CA TRP A 258 -6.02 8.18 8.64
C TRP A 258 -5.50 6.75 8.67
N LEU A 259 -4.90 6.34 7.56
CA LEU A 259 -4.32 5.02 7.38
C LEU A 259 -2.83 5.16 7.11
N PHE A 260 -2.05 4.18 7.52
CA PHE A 260 -0.62 4.18 7.24
C PHE A 260 -0.09 2.77 7.01
N GLU A 261 0.97 2.68 6.21
CA GLU A 261 1.93 1.57 6.28
C GLU A 261 3.18 1.84 5.44
N VAL A 262 4.24 1.08 5.71
CA VAL A 262 5.34 0.85 4.76
C VAL A 262 4.91 -0.20 3.75
N GLY A 263 5.13 0.08 2.47
CA GLY A 263 4.82 -0.80 1.36
C GLY A 263 6.06 -1.43 0.73
N HIS A 264 5.85 -2.03 -0.43
CA HIS A 264 6.89 -2.65 -1.24
C HIS A 264 7.09 -1.87 -2.53
N GLY A 265 8.35 -1.64 -2.88
CA GLY A 265 8.72 -0.91 -4.08
C GLY A 265 9.18 -1.78 -5.24
N ALA A 266 8.68 -1.50 -6.43
CA ALA A 266 9.29 -1.83 -7.71
C ALA A 266 9.81 -0.54 -8.38
N PRO A 267 10.62 -0.64 -9.45
CA PRO A 267 11.15 0.54 -10.12
C PRO A 267 10.11 1.57 -10.57
N GLN A 268 8.87 1.14 -10.87
CA GLN A 268 7.82 2.00 -11.45
C GLN A 268 6.48 1.92 -10.70
N SER A 269 6.42 1.19 -9.59
CA SER A 269 5.19 1.01 -8.83
C SER A 269 5.47 0.78 -7.35
N PHE A 270 4.54 1.21 -6.50
CA PHE A 270 4.51 0.93 -5.08
C PHE A 270 3.23 0.19 -4.72
N GLN A 271 3.30 -0.72 -3.74
CA GLN A 271 2.16 -1.53 -3.34
C GLN A 271 2.07 -1.69 -1.83
N TRP A 272 0.85 -1.62 -1.31
CA TRP A 272 0.51 -1.86 0.09
C TRP A 272 -0.58 -2.92 0.17
N GLU A 273 -0.24 -4.09 0.70
CA GLU A 273 -1.17 -5.22 0.90
C GLU A 273 -2.17 -4.99 2.03
N ARG A 274 -1.87 -4.02 2.90
CA ARG A 274 -2.73 -3.58 3.99
C ARG A 274 -2.26 -2.24 4.52
N LEU A 275 -3.13 -1.24 4.52
CA LEU A 275 -3.00 -0.03 5.32
C LEU A 275 -3.75 -0.20 6.64
N MET A 276 -3.20 0.37 7.71
CA MET A 276 -3.68 0.16 9.07
C MET A 276 -4.50 1.34 9.59
N GLU A 277 -5.66 1.05 10.19
CA GLU A 277 -6.43 1.97 11.02
C GLU A 277 -6.21 1.62 12.50
N THR A 278 -6.22 2.63 13.36
CA THR A 278 -5.96 2.49 14.79
C THR A 278 -7.09 3.07 15.64
N ARG A 279 -7.09 2.73 16.93
CA ARG A 279 -7.91 3.37 17.98
C ARG A 279 -7.01 3.84 19.11
N GLY A 280 -7.36 4.99 19.68
CA GLY A 280 -6.55 5.67 20.69
C GLY A 280 -7.27 6.86 21.28
N ASP A 281 -6.64 7.51 22.25
CA ASP A 281 -7.18 8.68 22.94
C ASP A 281 -6.17 9.83 22.84
N PHE A 282 -6.66 11.04 22.57
CA PHE A 282 -5.81 12.22 22.42
C PHE A 282 -4.91 12.42 23.64
N GLY A 283 -3.60 12.53 23.42
CA GLY A 283 -2.60 12.71 24.47
C GLY A 283 -2.32 11.46 25.32
N GLN A 284 -2.84 10.30 24.92
CA GLN A 284 -2.58 9.00 25.56
C GLN A 284 -2.08 7.94 24.56
N GLY A 285 -2.20 8.18 23.25
CA GLY A 285 -1.81 7.22 22.23
C GLY A 285 -2.80 6.06 22.07
N PHE A 286 -2.28 4.89 21.67
CA PHE A 286 -3.07 3.70 21.37
C PHE A 286 -3.92 3.21 22.55
N ARG A 287 -5.11 2.72 22.23
CA ARG A 287 -5.83 1.80 23.11
C ARG A 287 -5.28 0.39 22.91
N PHE A 288 -5.30 -0.40 23.98
CA PHE A 288 -4.79 -1.78 23.99
C PHE A 288 -5.86 -2.78 24.44
N ASP A 289 -5.81 -3.98 23.85
CA ASP A 289 -6.45 -5.19 24.38
C ASP A 289 -5.37 -6.17 24.84
N GLY A 290 -5.20 -6.27 26.16
CA GLY A 290 -4.02 -6.89 26.76
C GLY A 290 -2.75 -6.15 26.33
N ASP A 291 -1.85 -6.87 25.66
CA ASP A 291 -0.58 -6.33 25.15
C ASP A 291 -0.67 -5.87 23.68
N TYR A 292 -1.82 -6.03 23.03
CA TYR A 292 -1.98 -5.73 21.60
C TYR A 292 -2.67 -4.38 21.38
N PRO A 293 -2.08 -3.47 20.59
CA PRO A 293 -2.75 -2.23 20.23
C PRO A 293 -3.99 -2.51 19.38
N LEU A 294 -5.05 -1.71 19.57
CA LEU A 294 -6.28 -1.80 18.80
C LEU A 294 -6.06 -1.22 17.40
N MET A 295 -5.80 -2.11 16.43
CA MET A 295 -5.60 -1.76 15.02
C MET A 295 -6.19 -2.82 14.09
N ARG A 296 -6.53 -2.43 12.86
CA ARG A 296 -6.96 -3.34 11.80
C ARG A 296 -6.51 -2.91 10.42
N GLY A 297 -6.43 -3.88 9.51
CA GLY A 297 -6.25 -3.61 8.09
C GLY A 297 -7.51 -3.09 7.43
N MET A 298 -7.39 -2.03 6.64
CA MET A 298 -8.53 -1.33 6.04
C MET A 298 -8.46 -1.16 4.54
N THR A 299 -7.29 -1.17 3.91
CA THR A 299 -7.20 -0.87 2.48
C THR A 299 -6.00 -1.54 1.84
N ARG A 300 -6.11 -1.85 0.55
CA ARG A 300 -4.95 -2.11 -0.32
C ARG A 300 -4.80 -0.97 -1.31
N MET A 301 -3.57 -0.54 -1.53
CA MET A 301 -3.29 0.48 -2.54
C MET A 301 -2.14 0.03 -3.43
N ARG A 302 -2.22 0.42 -4.70
CA ARG A 302 -1.12 0.32 -5.65
C ARG A 302 -0.98 1.64 -6.37
N PHE A 303 0.22 2.19 -6.38
CA PHE A 303 0.53 3.42 -7.07
C PHE A 303 1.48 3.14 -8.23
N ASP A 304 1.17 3.66 -9.42
CA ASP A 304 2.01 3.60 -10.61
C ASP A 304 2.28 5.03 -11.08
N ARG A 305 3.55 5.43 -11.11
CA ARG A 305 3.93 6.78 -11.54
C ARG A 305 3.84 6.87 -13.05
N LEU A 306 3.16 7.89 -13.56
CA LEU A 306 2.99 8.07 -15.00
C LEU A 306 3.93 9.14 -15.53
N ASP A 307 4.03 10.26 -14.82
CA ASP A 307 5.02 11.30 -15.06
C ASP A 307 5.41 12.01 -13.74
N ASN A 308 5.89 13.25 -13.81
CA ASN A 308 6.30 13.99 -12.61
C ASN A 308 5.13 14.45 -11.75
N ASP A 309 3.97 14.72 -12.33
CA ASP A 309 2.84 15.36 -11.65
C ASP A 309 1.59 14.47 -11.62
N LEU A 310 1.65 13.30 -12.25
CA LEU A 310 0.54 12.36 -12.37
C LEU A 310 0.89 10.97 -11.82
N LEU A 311 0.06 10.51 -10.88
CA LEU A 311 0.16 9.22 -10.22
C LEU A 311 -1.13 8.42 -10.45
N HIS A 312 -1.03 7.23 -11.05
CA HIS A 312 -2.18 6.33 -11.12
C HIS A 312 -2.31 5.57 -9.80
N VAL A 313 -3.49 5.58 -9.21
CA VAL A 313 -3.76 4.99 -7.89
C VAL A 313 -4.89 3.99 -8.02
N GLU A 314 -4.59 2.71 -7.76
CA GLU A 314 -5.60 1.68 -7.52
C GLU A 314 -5.89 1.54 -6.03
N ARG A 315 -7.16 1.57 -5.62
CA ARG A 315 -7.57 1.41 -4.22
C ARG A 315 -8.54 0.26 -4.08
N ASN A 316 -8.39 -0.51 -3.01
CA ASN A 316 -9.39 -1.48 -2.56
C ASN A 316 -9.71 -1.20 -1.11
N TYR A 317 -10.88 -0.65 -0.85
CA TYR A 317 -11.29 -0.20 0.48
C TYR A 317 -12.23 -1.21 1.15
N TYR A 318 -11.89 -1.58 2.38
CA TYR A 318 -12.70 -2.42 3.24
C TYR A 318 -13.56 -1.51 4.14
N ASP A 319 -14.86 -1.41 3.86
CA ASP A 319 -15.76 -0.76 4.82
C ASP A 319 -16.06 -1.71 5.98
N MET A 320 -15.22 -1.60 6.99
CA MET A 320 -15.28 -2.37 8.22
C MET A 320 -16.24 -1.72 9.25
N ALA A 321 -17.04 -0.71 8.88
CA ALA A 321 -18.07 -0.19 9.77
C ALA A 321 -19.20 -1.20 9.99
N ALA A 322 -19.45 -2.07 9.00
CA ALA A 322 -20.37 -3.20 9.10
C ALA A 322 -19.87 -4.33 10.01
N CYS A 323 -18.58 -4.34 10.35
CA CYS A 323 -17.96 -5.33 11.24
C CYS A 323 -18.13 -5.03 12.74
N GLY A 324 -18.84 -3.93 13.07
CA GLY A 324 -18.88 -3.40 14.43
C GLY A 324 -17.63 -2.57 14.77
N PRO A 325 -17.64 -1.91 15.93
CA PRO A 325 -16.50 -1.13 16.39
C PRO A 325 -15.28 -2.03 16.63
N LEU A 326 -14.08 -1.45 16.49
CA LEU A 326 -12.84 -2.00 17.05
C LEU A 326 -12.92 -1.93 18.58
N GLU A 327 -13.79 -2.73 19.17
CA GLU A 327 -13.97 -2.87 20.61
C GLU A 327 -13.65 -4.30 21.02
N TYR A 328 -13.22 -4.42 22.28
CA TYR A 328 -13.03 -5.64 23.07
C TYR A 328 -13.56 -6.92 22.40
N ALA A 329 -12.65 -7.72 21.84
CA ALA A 329 -13.00 -9.09 21.52
C ALA A 329 -13.26 -9.79 22.86
N ASP A 330 -14.50 -10.17 23.13
CA ASP A 330 -14.81 -11.06 24.25
C ASP A 330 -13.85 -12.28 24.15
N PRO A 331 -12.96 -12.52 25.13
CA PRO A 331 -11.98 -13.59 25.04
C PRO A 331 -12.64 -14.98 24.93
N ASP A 332 -13.92 -15.11 25.31
CA ASP A 332 -14.71 -16.34 25.21
C ASP A 332 -15.50 -16.44 23.89
N ARG A 333 -15.45 -15.42 23.02
CA ARG A 333 -16.09 -15.42 21.70
C ARG A 333 -15.13 -14.87 20.64
N PRO A 334 -14.47 -15.74 19.84
CA PRO A 334 -13.81 -15.26 18.64
C PRO A 334 -14.83 -14.47 17.80
N PRO A 335 -14.45 -13.33 17.18
CA PRO A 335 -15.35 -12.59 16.31
C PRO A 335 -15.95 -13.57 15.30
N THR A 336 -17.26 -13.75 15.37
CA THR A 336 -17.99 -14.63 14.46
C THR A 336 -17.90 -14.03 13.06
N MET A 337 -17.25 -14.74 12.12
CA MET A 337 -17.11 -14.46 10.68
C MET A 337 -18.37 -13.89 9.99
N PRO A 338 -18.28 -13.29 8.78
CA PRO A 338 -17.12 -12.71 8.10
C PRO A 338 -17.28 -11.18 7.96
N CYS A 339 -16.24 -10.40 8.27
CA CYS A 339 -16.15 -9.05 7.73
C CYS A 339 -16.16 -9.16 6.21
N PRO A 340 -17.07 -8.50 5.47
CA PRO A 340 -17.04 -8.58 4.02
C PRO A 340 -15.75 -7.92 3.50
N PRO A 341 -14.83 -8.65 2.80
CA PRO A 341 -13.71 -8.01 2.07
C PRO A 341 -14.19 -7.05 0.92
N PRO A 342 -13.37 -6.28 0.16
CA PRO A 342 -13.64 -4.84 -0.08
C PRO A 342 -15.05 -4.50 -0.59
N LEU A 343 -15.62 -3.43 -0.04
CA LEU A 343 -16.91 -2.90 -0.45
C LEU A 343 -16.80 -1.93 -1.64
N TYR A 344 -15.59 -1.50 -1.98
CA TYR A 344 -15.33 -0.59 -3.08
C TYR A 344 -13.90 -0.76 -3.61
N ALA A 345 -13.75 -0.77 -4.93
CA ALA A 345 -12.46 -0.74 -5.61
C ALA A 345 -12.54 0.24 -6.79
N ASP A 346 -11.51 1.06 -6.94
CA ASP A 346 -11.44 2.07 -7.98
C ASP A 346 -10.02 2.31 -8.49
N ARG A 347 -9.95 3.11 -9.55
CA ARG A 347 -8.71 3.66 -10.08
C ARG A 347 -8.89 5.13 -10.32
N LEU A 348 -7.93 5.91 -9.84
CA LEU A 348 -7.95 7.35 -9.91
C LEU A 348 -6.57 7.84 -10.34
N ASP A 349 -6.54 8.89 -11.14
CA ASP A 349 -5.31 9.64 -11.37
C ASP A 349 -5.22 10.74 -10.30
N TYR A 350 -4.11 10.78 -9.58
CA TYR A 350 -3.80 11.75 -8.54
C TYR A 350 -2.82 12.78 -9.10
N ASP A 351 -3.11 14.05 -8.81
CA ASP A 351 -2.25 15.19 -9.08
C ASP A 351 -1.28 15.40 -7.91
N ARG A 352 -0.07 15.83 -8.23
CA ARG A 352 0.90 16.26 -7.23
C ARG A 352 0.43 17.53 -6.53
N LEU A 353 0.42 17.50 -5.19
CA LEU A 353 0.17 18.67 -4.35
C LEU A 353 1.47 19.31 -3.85
N THR A 354 2.45 18.49 -3.46
CA THR A 354 3.76 18.97 -2.98
C THR A 354 4.90 18.08 -3.50
N GLU A 355 6.12 18.64 -3.51
CA GLU A 355 7.37 17.91 -3.68
C GLU A 355 8.29 18.31 -2.51
N LEU A 356 8.81 17.32 -1.79
CA LEU A 356 9.74 17.58 -0.69
C LEU A 356 11.02 18.23 -1.23
N ALA A 357 11.47 19.29 -0.58
CA ALA A 357 12.79 19.82 -0.84
C ALA A 357 13.87 18.78 -0.55
N GLY A 358 14.94 18.84 -1.33
CA GLY A 358 16.05 17.91 -1.29
C GLY A 358 15.84 16.64 -2.11
N THR A 359 14.64 16.42 -2.68
CA THR A 359 14.33 15.18 -3.43
C THR A 359 14.65 15.26 -4.93
N SER A 360 14.98 16.45 -5.42
CA SER A 360 15.60 16.70 -6.72
C SER A 360 16.72 17.74 -6.58
N CYS A 361 17.72 17.74 -7.46
CA CYS A 361 18.87 18.63 -7.32
C CYS A 361 18.57 20.11 -7.56
N ASP A 362 17.44 20.40 -8.21
CA ASP A 362 17.00 21.76 -8.51
C ASP A 362 16.12 22.36 -7.39
N ASN A 363 15.65 21.54 -6.45
CA ASN A 363 14.79 21.92 -5.33
C ASN A 363 15.51 21.58 -4.01
N GLN A 364 16.37 22.46 -3.50
CA GLN A 364 17.15 22.25 -2.28
C GLN A 364 16.93 23.39 -1.28
N THR A 365 16.91 23.07 0.02
CA THR A 365 16.89 24.06 1.11
C THR A 365 17.72 23.60 2.30
N GLY A 366 18.23 24.54 3.10
CA GLY A 366 18.95 24.25 4.34
C GLY A 366 18.09 23.61 5.45
N TYR A 367 16.79 23.47 5.22
CA TYR A 367 15.83 22.87 6.15
C TYR A 367 15.33 21.49 5.72
N GLN A 368 15.73 20.98 4.55
CA GLN A 368 15.19 19.74 3.98
C GLN A 368 15.38 18.51 4.87
N GLN A 369 16.39 18.51 5.75
CA GLN A 369 16.56 17.42 6.71
C GLN A 369 15.34 17.24 7.62
N TYR A 370 14.51 18.26 7.87
CA TYR A 370 13.38 18.16 8.80
C TYR A 370 12.15 17.45 8.20
N SER A 371 12.11 17.23 6.89
CA SER A 371 11.07 16.41 6.26
C SER A 371 11.08 14.98 6.82
N GLY A 372 9.90 14.40 7.05
CA GLY A 372 9.76 13.02 7.53
C GLY A 372 8.59 12.82 8.48
N ALA A 373 8.47 11.60 8.99
CA ALA A 373 7.53 11.25 10.04
C ALA A 373 8.17 11.43 11.43
N TRP A 374 7.42 12.00 12.37
CA TRP A 374 7.82 12.32 13.74
C TRP A 374 6.75 11.84 14.71
N TYR A 375 7.13 11.46 15.93
CA TYR A 375 6.19 10.95 16.92
C TYR A 375 6.61 11.29 18.35
N ASN A 376 5.65 11.25 19.28
CA ASN A 376 5.94 11.32 20.70
C ASN A 376 6.24 9.90 21.24
N PRO A 377 7.47 9.61 21.73
CA PRO A 377 7.80 8.29 22.26
C PRO A 377 7.02 7.93 23.53
N GLU A 378 6.46 8.91 24.26
CA GLU A 378 5.63 8.68 25.44
C GLU A 378 4.16 8.38 25.10
N GLN A 379 3.72 8.69 23.87
CA GLN A 379 2.33 8.57 23.40
C GLN A 379 2.30 7.89 22.02
N PRO A 380 2.59 6.57 21.95
CA PRO A 380 2.64 5.87 20.67
C PRO A 380 1.26 5.85 19.99
N GLY A 381 1.23 6.12 18.69
CA GLY A 381 0.01 6.13 17.88
C GLY A 381 -0.50 7.49 17.48
N GLU A 382 0.22 8.55 17.85
CA GLU A 382 0.02 9.93 17.38
C GLU A 382 1.35 10.46 16.84
N GLY A 383 1.29 11.43 15.93
CA GLY A 383 2.52 12.00 15.36
C GLY A 383 2.27 12.96 14.22
N PHE A 384 3.36 13.33 13.55
CA PHE A 384 3.39 14.34 12.51
C PHE A 384 4.06 13.81 11.25
N VAL A 385 3.53 14.19 10.10
CA VAL A 385 4.26 14.16 8.83
C VAL A 385 4.62 15.60 8.51
N VAL A 386 5.91 15.89 8.44
CA VAL A 386 6.45 17.21 8.06
C VAL A 386 7.00 17.11 6.65
N GLU A 387 6.56 18.01 5.77
CA GLU A 387 7.05 18.13 4.39
C GLU A 387 7.64 19.54 4.21
N VAL A 388 8.97 19.64 4.21
CA VAL A 388 9.67 20.89 3.91
C VAL A 388 9.72 21.11 2.41
N LEU A 389 9.34 22.30 1.97
CA LEU A 389 9.29 22.73 0.56
C LEU A 389 10.45 23.67 0.22
N GLU A 390 10.64 23.93 -1.07
CA GLU A 390 11.80 24.65 -1.61
C GLU A 390 11.93 26.11 -1.13
N ASP A 391 10.80 26.71 -0.74
CA ASP A 391 10.67 28.12 -0.35
C ASP A 391 10.58 28.33 1.17
N ASP A 392 11.13 27.36 1.90
CA ASP A 392 11.17 27.24 3.36
C ASP A 392 9.80 27.10 4.02
N GLN A 393 8.72 26.94 3.24
CA GLN A 393 7.44 26.50 3.76
C GLN A 393 7.53 25.05 4.23
N ALA A 394 6.68 24.70 5.20
CA ALA A 394 6.49 23.31 5.57
C ALA A 394 5.01 23.00 5.75
N LEU A 395 4.56 21.94 5.09
CA LEU A 395 3.25 21.35 5.30
C LEU A 395 3.34 20.35 6.44
N VAL A 396 2.41 20.43 7.38
CA VAL A 396 2.31 19.52 8.52
C VAL A 396 0.98 18.80 8.46
N TYR A 397 1.03 17.48 8.53
CA TYR A 397 -0.13 16.65 8.89
C TYR A 397 0.07 16.13 10.30
N TRP A 398 -0.86 16.42 11.21
CA TRP A 398 -0.89 15.85 12.54
C TRP A 398 -1.94 14.75 12.57
N PHE A 399 -1.51 13.50 12.72
CA PHE A 399 -2.40 12.35 12.92
C PHE A 399 -2.51 12.03 14.42
N THR A 400 -3.74 11.97 14.91
CA THR A 400 -4.05 11.80 16.33
C THR A 400 -5.43 11.16 16.51
N TYR A 401 -6.05 11.32 17.68
CA TYR A 401 -7.37 10.82 18.04
C TYR A 401 -8.29 11.96 18.45
N ALA A 402 -9.59 11.72 18.38
CA ALA A 402 -10.60 12.65 18.86
C ALA A 402 -10.49 12.81 20.39
N ALA A 403 -10.64 14.05 20.87
CA ALA A 403 -10.55 14.37 22.29
C ALA A 403 -11.83 14.04 23.09
N ASP A 404 -12.89 13.56 22.42
CA ASP A 404 -14.18 13.22 23.03
C ASP A 404 -14.19 11.85 23.76
N GLY A 405 -13.05 11.15 23.78
CA GLY A 405 -12.91 9.82 24.39
C GLY A 405 -13.62 8.71 23.61
N SER A 406 -14.03 8.96 22.37
CA SER A 406 -14.67 7.93 21.53
C SER A 406 -13.70 6.84 21.09
N GLY A 407 -12.41 7.14 21.01
CA GLY A 407 -11.40 6.26 20.45
C GLY A 407 -11.14 6.46 18.96
N TYR A 408 -11.93 7.32 18.28
CA TYR A 408 -11.80 7.56 16.84
C TYR A 408 -10.59 8.41 16.50
N GLN A 409 -10.16 8.30 15.25
CA GLN A 409 -9.07 9.07 14.70
C GLN A 409 -9.49 10.52 14.44
N ALA A 410 -8.53 11.43 14.56
CA ALA A 410 -8.62 12.80 14.09
C ALA A 410 -7.33 13.16 13.37
N TRP A 411 -7.41 14.08 12.42
CA TRP A 411 -6.22 14.60 11.77
C TRP A 411 -6.36 16.09 11.45
N MET A 412 -5.24 16.81 11.51
CA MET A 412 -5.17 18.22 11.22
C MET A 412 -4.08 18.48 10.18
N THR A 413 -4.24 19.54 9.40
CA THR A 413 -3.24 19.95 8.42
C THR A 413 -3.05 21.46 8.40
N GLY A 414 -1.83 21.92 8.15
CA GLY A 414 -1.53 23.33 8.06
C GLY A 414 -0.16 23.60 7.46
N VAL A 415 0.02 24.80 6.90
CA VAL A 415 1.27 25.23 6.29
C VAL A 415 1.89 26.31 7.17
N GLY A 416 3.16 26.10 7.52
CA GLY A 416 3.98 27.04 8.25
C GLY A 416 5.22 27.43 7.46
N ARG A 417 6.11 28.19 8.11
CA ARG A 417 7.42 28.54 7.54
C ARG A 417 8.53 28.29 8.56
N ILE A 418 9.62 27.70 8.10
CA ILE A 418 10.77 27.35 8.92
C ILE A 418 11.72 28.56 9.03
N GLY A 419 12.25 28.82 10.23
CA GLY A 419 13.31 29.82 10.43
C GLY A 419 12.85 31.28 10.42
N HIS A 420 11.54 31.53 10.35
CA HIS A 420 10.94 32.86 10.35
C HIS A 420 10.04 33.05 11.57
N PRO A 421 10.52 33.66 12.68
CA PRO A 421 9.65 33.96 13.81
C PRO A 421 8.57 34.98 13.39
N PRO A 422 7.34 34.85 13.89
CA PRO A 422 6.21 35.70 13.51
C PRO A 422 6.46 37.17 13.90
N PRO A 423 5.83 38.14 13.19
CA PRO A 423 5.81 39.52 13.64
C PRO A 423 5.04 39.63 14.96
N ILE A 424 5.76 39.87 16.06
CA ILE A 424 5.21 39.95 17.43
C ILE A 424 4.08 40.99 17.52
N ILE A 425 2.82 40.55 17.68
CA ILE A 425 1.74 41.35 18.24
C ILE A 425 0.88 40.50 19.20
N GLY A 426 1.19 40.55 20.51
CA GLY A 426 0.19 40.38 21.57
C GLY A 426 0.03 39.02 22.28
N THR A 427 0.89 38.01 22.04
CA THR A 427 0.74 36.62 22.53
C THR A 427 2.01 36.10 23.27
N PRO A 428 1.97 34.93 23.97
CA PRO A 428 2.93 34.52 25.02
C PRO A 428 4.33 34.21 24.45
N PRO A 429 5.37 33.99 25.29
CA PRO A 429 6.76 34.28 24.91
C PRO A 429 7.21 33.42 23.72
N PRO A 430 8.03 33.98 22.81
CA PRO A 430 8.51 33.23 21.65
C PRO A 430 9.33 32.02 22.11
N PRO A 431 9.26 30.88 21.39
CA PRO A 431 10.16 29.77 21.62
C PRO A 431 11.62 30.25 21.53
N PRO A 432 12.55 29.58 22.25
CA PRO A 432 13.96 29.95 22.23
C PRO A 432 14.52 29.96 20.79
N PRO A 433 15.56 30.77 20.50
CA PRO A 433 16.07 30.88 19.15
C PRO A 433 16.88 29.64 18.82
N ASP A 434 16.29 28.71 18.07
CA ASP A 434 16.88 27.95 16.95
C ASP A 434 15.71 27.30 16.18
N THR A 435 15.89 26.95 14.91
CA THR A 435 14.87 26.71 13.86
C THR A 435 13.40 26.40 14.25
N PRO A 436 12.53 27.40 14.47
CA PRO A 436 11.10 27.17 14.69
C PRO A 436 10.37 26.95 13.37
N LEU A 437 9.50 25.96 13.31
CA LEU A 437 8.39 25.88 12.37
C LEU A 437 7.13 26.33 13.10
N GLU A 438 6.50 27.40 12.63
CA GLU A 438 5.23 27.88 13.16
C GLU A 438 4.13 27.77 12.12
N VAL A 439 3.04 27.09 12.49
CA VAL A 439 1.81 26.95 11.73
C VAL A 439 0.75 27.78 12.43
N GLU A 440 0.48 28.98 11.90
CA GLU A 440 -0.46 29.95 12.50
C GLU A 440 -1.90 29.41 12.59
N THR A 441 -2.29 28.55 11.65
CA THR A 441 -3.61 27.93 11.65
C THR A 441 -3.51 26.49 11.16
N LEU A 442 -3.87 25.56 12.05
CA LEU A 442 -4.17 24.18 11.72
C LEU A 442 -5.66 24.06 11.39
N TRP A 443 -5.94 23.34 10.31
CA TRP A 443 -7.30 23.03 9.88
C TRP A 443 -7.61 21.57 10.19
N GLN A 444 -8.76 21.34 10.82
CA GLN A 444 -9.36 20.02 10.97
C GLN A 444 -10.50 19.86 9.96
N PRO A 445 -10.33 19.06 8.89
CA PRO A 445 -11.39 18.80 7.94
C PRO A 445 -12.38 17.76 8.46
N ILE A 446 -13.68 18.04 8.35
CA ILE A 446 -14.78 17.18 8.78
C ILE A 446 -15.92 17.20 7.74
N GLY A 447 -16.92 16.33 7.89
CA GLY A 447 -18.21 16.44 7.19
C GLY A 447 -18.40 15.55 5.97
N ALA A 448 -17.34 15.21 5.23
CA ALA A 448 -17.42 14.33 4.06
C ALA A 448 -17.45 12.83 4.42
N THR A 449 -17.79 11.98 3.45
CA THR A 449 -17.84 10.51 3.59
C THR A 449 -17.03 9.82 2.49
N TYR A 450 -16.48 8.64 2.75
CA TYR A 450 -15.63 7.94 1.77
C TYR A 450 -16.37 7.26 0.63
N GLY A 451 -15.71 7.18 -0.53
CA GLY A 451 -16.10 6.31 -1.64
C GLY A 451 -17.10 6.98 -2.59
N PRO A 452 -18.01 6.22 -3.23
CA PRO A 452 -18.94 6.77 -4.24
C PRO A 452 -19.88 7.89 -3.74
N ASP A 453 -20.05 8.00 -2.43
CA ASP A 453 -20.89 9.00 -1.78
C ASP A 453 -20.10 10.28 -1.39
N PHE A 454 -18.80 10.35 -1.71
CA PHE A 454 -17.97 11.53 -1.44
C PHE A 454 -18.46 12.74 -2.25
N ASP A 455 -18.60 13.88 -1.56
CA ASP A 455 -18.85 15.19 -2.17
C ASP A 455 -17.86 16.20 -1.57
N PRO A 456 -16.97 16.82 -2.37
CA PRO A 456 -15.99 17.78 -1.86
C PRO A 456 -16.63 19.01 -1.21
N THR A 457 -17.90 19.31 -1.53
CA THR A 457 -18.62 20.46 -0.94
C THR A 457 -19.09 20.20 0.49
N ASP A 458 -19.08 18.95 0.95
CA ASP A 458 -19.39 18.57 2.33
C ASP A 458 -18.17 18.73 3.27
N VAL A 459 -16.98 19.01 2.73
CA VAL A 459 -15.75 19.20 3.53
C VAL A 459 -15.78 20.57 4.22
N GLU A 460 -16.00 20.54 5.52
CA GLU A 460 -15.88 21.70 6.40
C GLU A 460 -14.48 21.77 7.01
N ARG A 461 -13.82 22.94 6.96
CA ARG A 461 -12.50 23.16 7.56
C ARG A 461 -12.64 23.94 8.86
N ILE A 462 -12.48 23.25 9.99
CA ILE A 462 -12.53 23.85 11.32
C ILE A 462 -11.15 24.44 11.65
N ASP A 463 -11.11 25.70 12.08
CA ASP A 463 -9.92 26.31 12.66
C ASP A 463 -9.66 25.63 14.01
N TRP A 464 -8.68 24.71 14.00
CA TRP A 464 -8.37 23.89 15.16
C TRP A 464 -7.51 24.64 16.17
N GLY A 465 -6.68 25.59 15.74
CA GLY A 465 -5.71 26.30 16.58
C GLY A 465 -4.37 26.49 15.89
N TRP A 466 -3.30 26.64 16.67
CA TRP A 466 -1.93 26.82 16.15
C TRP A 466 -0.96 25.74 16.65
N LEU A 467 0.13 25.56 15.93
CA LEU A 467 1.18 24.57 16.22
C LEU A 467 2.57 25.18 16.01
N GLY A 468 3.46 24.96 16.96
CA GLY A 468 4.88 25.24 16.85
C GLY A 468 5.70 23.96 16.99
N ILE A 469 6.67 23.75 16.10
CA ILE A 469 7.66 22.68 16.19
C ILE A 469 9.04 23.31 16.32
N GLN A 470 9.71 23.01 17.42
CA GLN A 470 11.10 23.35 17.66
C GLN A 470 11.96 22.14 17.33
N PHE A 471 12.81 22.22 16.31
CA PHE A 471 13.78 21.15 16.04
C PHE A 471 15.06 21.40 16.84
N ASP A 472 15.42 20.46 17.71
CA ASP A 472 16.66 20.54 18.51
C ASP A 472 17.85 20.06 17.68
N ASP A 473 17.64 19.01 16.90
CA ASP A 473 18.58 18.51 15.89
C ASP A 473 17.84 17.80 14.75
N ALA A 474 18.54 16.98 13.98
CA ALA A 474 17.95 16.25 12.87
C ALA A 474 16.98 15.15 13.34
N ASP A 475 16.98 14.70 14.60
CA ASP A 475 16.22 13.53 15.04
C ASP A 475 15.36 13.77 16.29
N SER A 476 15.47 14.94 16.89
CA SER A 476 14.73 15.32 18.08
C SER A 476 14.17 16.75 17.97
N GLY A 477 13.06 16.97 18.66
CA GLY A 477 12.44 18.27 18.76
C GLY A 477 11.37 18.32 19.84
N HIS A 478 10.63 19.43 19.84
CA HIS A 478 9.58 19.70 20.79
C HIS A 478 8.40 20.35 20.08
N VAL A 479 7.19 19.88 20.38
CA VAL A 479 5.94 20.45 19.88
C VAL A 479 5.27 21.31 20.94
N TYR A 480 4.68 22.42 20.51
CA TYR A 480 3.81 23.29 21.30
C TYR A 480 2.52 23.51 20.54
N PHE A 481 1.37 23.47 21.21
CA PHE A 481 0.08 23.75 20.57
C PHE A 481 -0.92 24.40 21.51
N GLU A 482 -1.87 25.11 20.93
CA GLU A 482 -3.08 25.58 21.59
C GLU A 482 -4.25 25.48 20.61
N SER A 483 -5.27 24.74 21.03
CA SER A 483 -6.48 24.54 20.26
C SER A 483 -7.55 25.56 20.60
N HIS A 484 -8.30 26.00 19.59
CA HIS A 484 -9.54 26.74 19.76
C HIS A 484 -10.71 25.85 20.21
N LEU A 485 -10.55 24.53 20.09
CA LEU A 485 -11.52 23.53 20.54
C LEU A 485 -11.24 23.14 21.99
N GLU A 486 -12.22 23.36 22.86
CA GLU A 486 -12.07 23.19 24.32
C GLU A 486 -11.58 21.79 24.71
N ASP A 487 -12.01 20.75 24.00
CA ASP A 487 -11.68 19.36 24.31
C ASP A 487 -10.19 19.02 24.07
N PHE A 488 -9.53 19.69 23.13
CA PHE A 488 -8.09 19.47 22.84
C PHE A 488 -7.17 20.32 23.73
N GLY A 489 -7.60 21.52 24.12
CA GLY A 489 -6.86 22.39 25.03
C GLY A 489 -5.48 22.81 24.52
N THR A 490 -4.50 22.87 25.42
CA THR A 490 -3.12 23.30 25.13
C THR A 490 -2.12 22.28 25.65
N GLY A 491 -0.99 22.11 24.97
CA GLY A 491 0.04 21.19 25.45
C GLY A 491 1.40 21.38 24.79
N ASP A 492 2.39 20.70 25.36
CA ASP A 492 3.74 20.59 24.87
C ASP A 492 4.29 19.19 25.16
N PHE A 493 5.08 18.65 24.21
CA PHE A 493 5.71 17.35 24.36
C PHE A 493 6.92 17.16 23.43
N PRO A 494 7.91 16.35 23.82
CA PRO A 494 9.04 16.02 22.96
C PRO A 494 8.61 15.13 21.80
N ILE A 495 9.31 15.27 20.67
CA ILE A 495 9.14 14.41 19.50
C ILE A 495 10.49 13.82 19.08
N GLU A 496 10.43 12.60 18.56
CA GLU A 496 11.55 11.91 17.94
C GLU A 496 11.20 11.59 16.48
N ARG A 497 12.22 11.53 15.64
CA ARG A 497 12.04 11.14 14.25
C ARG A 497 11.73 9.65 14.14
N LEU A 498 10.66 9.34 13.41
CA LEU A 498 10.27 7.97 13.06
C LEU A 498 10.85 7.52 11.72
N ALA A 499 10.83 8.39 10.71
CA ALA A 499 11.25 8.03 9.35
C ALA A 499 11.92 9.20 8.60
N ARG A 500 12.87 8.87 7.71
CA ARG A 500 13.59 9.83 6.86
C ARG A 500 13.28 9.58 5.38
N PRO A 501 12.79 10.61 4.66
CA PRO A 501 12.70 10.56 3.20
C PRO A 501 14.10 10.48 2.58
N LYS A 502 14.18 9.78 1.46
CA LYS A 502 15.34 9.73 0.58
C LYS A 502 15.54 11.09 -0.08
N LEU A 503 16.75 11.60 -0.03
CA LEU A 503 17.16 12.80 -0.77
C LEU A 503 17.79 12.42 -2.11
N ALA A 504 17.80 13.36 -3.06
CA ALA A 504 18.53 13.20 -4.30
C ALA A 504 20.05 13.17 -4.05
N GLU A 505 20.75 12.34 -4.81
CA GLU A 505 22.21 12.39 -4.91
C GLU A 505 22.58 13.45 -5.96
N CYS A 506 23.21 14.54 -5.52
CA CYS A 506 23.59 15.67 -6.37
C CYS A 506 25.12 15.83 -6.39
N ASP A 507 25.66 16.17 -7.57
CA ASP A 507 27.11 16.29 -7.84
C ASP A 507 27.77 17.55 -7.23
#